data_AF-A0A645IPN0-F1
#
_entry.id   AF-A0A645IPN0-F1
#
_cell.length_a   1.000
_cell.length_b   1.000
_cell.length_c   1.000
_cell.angle_alpha   90.00
_cell.angle_beta   90.00
_cell.angle_gamma   90.00
#
_symmetry.space_group_name_H-M   'P 1'
#
loop_
_entity.id
_entity.type
_entity.pdbx_description
1 polymer ?
#
loop_
_entity_poly.entity_id
_entity_poly.type
_entity_poly.pdbx_seq_one_letter_code
_entity_poly.pdbx_strand_id
1 'polypeptide(L)'
;MSGMAVGGAQVILFSTGRGAPQGFPVVPVIKICGNPLTYERMGHDMDVNAGKITTGERSLEEVGEEVFEMMLRVASGEVTKGEAIKYNKSMDFYMLGPVI
;
A
#
# COMPACT_ATOMS: atom_id res chain seq x y z
N MET A 1 1.57 -2.68 -10.87
CA MET A 1 0.55 -1.67 -10.53
C MET A 1 0.01 -0.94 -11.77
N SER A 2 0.83 -0.60 -12.77
CA SER A 2 0.36 0.13 -13.96
C SER A 2 -0.80 -0.52 -14.70
N GLY A 3 -0.80 -1.85 -14.86
CA GLY A 3 -1.95 -2.56 -15.44
C GLY A 3 -3.25 -2.39 -14.64
N MET A 4 -3.17 -2.37 -13.30
CA MET A 4 -4.34 -2.13 -12.43
C MET A 4 -4.85 -0.70 -12.57
N ALA A 5 -3.93 0.28 -12.59
CA ALA A 5 -4.27 1.69 -12.74
C ALA A 5 -4.91 1.98 -14.10
N VAL A 6 -4.33 1.46 -15.19
CA VAL A 6 -4.90 1.58 -16.54
C VAL A 6 -6.23 0.84 -16.67
N GLY A 7 -6.39 -0.26 -15.92
CA GLY A 7 -7.67 -0.98 -15.80
C GLY A 7 -8.75 -0.24 -15.01
N GLY A 8 -8.46 0.94 -14.46
CA GLY A 8 -9.44 1.78 -13.77
C GLY A 8 -9.46 1.66 -12.24
N ALA A 9 -8.49 0.98 -11.63
CA ALA A 9 -8.39 0.93 -10.17
C ALA A 9 -8.19 2.35 -9.59
N GLN A 10 -8.99 2.70 -8.58
CA GLN A 10 -8.95 4.02 -7.93
C GLN A 10 -8.08 4.04 -6.66
N VAL A 11 -7.86 2.87 -6.04
CA VAL A 11 -6.98 2.68 -4.88
C VAL A 11 -6.26 1.34 -5.04
N ILE A 12 -4.99 1.26 -4.66
CA ILE A 12 -4.22 0.00 -4.67
C ILE A 12 -3.81 -0.35 -3.23
N LEU A 13 -4.17 -1.55 -2.79
CA LEU A 13 -3.68 -2.13 -1.54
C LEU A 13 -2.42 -2.94 -1.84
N PHE A 14 -1.31 -2.62 -1.16
CA PHE A 14 -0.02 -3.29 -1.34
C PHE A 14 0.45 -3.89 -0.01
N SER A 15 0.43 -5.22 0.08
CA SER A 15 0.95 -5.93 1.25
C SER A 15 2.46 -6.14 1.16
N THR A 16 3.17 -5.93 2.26
CA THR A 16 4.63 -6.09 2.32
C THR A 16 5.10 -6.59 3.68
N GLY A 17 6.10 -7.48 3.70
CA GLY A 17 6.71 -7.99 4.93
C GLY A 17 8.17 -7.58 5.12
N ARG A 18 8.80 -7.00 4.08
CA ARG A 18 10.23 -6.63 4.06
C ARG A 18 10.45 -5.13 3.85
N GLY A 19 9.38 -4.34 3.83
CA GLY A 19 9.50 -2.89 3.77
C GLY A 19 9.63 -2.33 2.36
N ALA A 20 9.23 -3.07 1.32
CA ALA A 20 9.22 -2.55 -0.05
C ALA A 20 8.37 -1.26 -0.08
N PRO A 21 8.95 -0.08 -0.36
CA PRO A 21 8.30 1.20 -0.16
C PRO A 21 7.35 1.55 -1.31
N GLN A 22 6.73 0.56 -1.96
CA GLN A 22 6.03 0.73 -3.23
C GLN A 22 5.00 1.87 -3.20
N GLY A 23 5.08 2.75 -4.20
CA GLY A 23 4.07 3.77 -4.48
C GLY A 23 3.88 3.97 -5.97
N PHE A 24 2.92 4.82 -6.35
CA PHE A 24 2.49 4.97 -7.73
C PHE A 24 2.04 6.42 -8.02
N PRO A 25 2.31 6.98 -9.21
CA PRO A 25 2.14 8.43 -9.46
C PRO A 25 0.70 8.89 -9.59
N VAL A 26 -0.22 8.00 -9.98
CA VAL A 26 -1.57 8.40 -10.40
C VAL A 26 -2.69 7.70 -9.62
N VAL A 27 -2.36 6.69 -8.81
CA VAL A 27 -3.32 5.96 -7.97
C VAL A 27 -2.72 5.84 -6.57
N PRO A 28 -3.46 6.24 -5.51
CA PRO A 28 -2.96 6.13 -4.15
C PRO A 28 -2.70 4.66 -3.78
N VAL A 29 -1.57 4.44 -3.10
CA VAL A 29 -1.14 3.10 -2.66
C VAL A 29 -1.16 3.05 -1.13
N ILE A 30 -1.99 2.18 -0.58
CA ILE A 30 -2.07 1.89 0.84
C ILE A 30 -1.13 0.71 1.13
N LYS A 31 -0.08 0.96 1.91
CA LYS A 31 0.93 -0.02 2.29
C LYS A 31 0.55 -0.72 3.59
N ILE A 32 0.34 -2.03 3.51
CA ILE A 32 -0.05 -2.89 4.63
C ILE A 32 1.15 -3.74 5.02
N CYS A 33 1.72 -3.49 6.21
CA CYS A 33 2.90 -4.22 6.67
C CYS A 33 2.51 -5.44 7.53
N GLY A 34 2.85 -6.64 7.08
CA GLY A 34 2.57 -7.89 7.82
C GLY A 34 3.63 -8.26 8.87
N ASN A 35 4.74 -7.52 8.94
CA ASN A 35 5.84 -7.81 9.87
C ASN A 35 5.97 -6.70 10.91
N PRO A 36 5.73 -6.97 12.20
CA PRO A 36 5.71 -5.95 13.25
C PRO A 36 7.05 -5.23 13.40
N LEU A 37 8.18 -5.95 13.28
CA LEU A 37 9.51 -5.35 13.37
C LEU A 37 9.81 -4.41 12.18
N THR A 38 9.28 -4.74 11.00
CA THR A 38 9.41 -3.86 9.83
C THR A 38 8.54 -2.62 10.00
N TYR A 39 7.31 -2.77 10.48
CA TYR A 39 6.42 -1.63 10.72
C TYR A 39 6.99 -0.67 11.77
N GLU A 40 7.57 -1.18 12.86
CA GLU A 40 8.22 -0.37 13.88
C GLU A 40 9.34 0.51 13.29
N ARG A 41 10.18 -0.07 12.42
CA ARG A 41 11.32 0.63 11.79
C ARG A 41 10.92 1.56 10.66
N MET A 42 9.81 1.26 9.98
CA MET A 42 9.35 1.97 8.77
C MET A 42 7.93 2.54 8.95
N GLY A 43 7.58 2.93 10.17
CA GLY A 43 6.23 3.41 10.49
C GLY A 43 5.84 4.67 9.72
N HIS A 44 6.81 5.45 9.25
CA HIS A 44 6.58 6.61 8.39
C HIS A 44 6.27 6.23 6.93
N ASP A 45 6.57 5.00 6.52
CA ASP A 45 6.33 4.50 5.17
C ASP A 45 5.08 3.62 5.07
N MET A 46 4.58 3.06 6.17
CA MET A 46 3.54 2.03 6.18
C MET A 46 2.22 2.55 6.74
N ASP A 47 1.14 2.42 5.98
CA ASP A 47 -0.18 2.93 6.36
C ASP A 47 -0.82 2.06 7.46
N VAL A 48 -0.79 0.74 7.31
CA VAL A 48 -1.44 -0.22 8.24
C VAL A 48 -0.45 -1.26 8.78
N ASN A 49 -0.53 -1.57 10.08
CA ASN A 49 0.24 -2.65 10.72
C ASN A 49 -0.61 -3.93 10.85
N ALA A 50 -0.50 -4.82 9.88
CA ALA A 50 -1.09 -6.15 9.95
C ALA A 50 -0.26 -7.16 10.79
N GLY A 51 0.95 -6.78 11.21
CA GLY A 51 1.76 -7.56 12.14
C GLY A 51 1.09 -7.79 13.50
N LYS A 52 0.13 -6.93 13.89
CA LYS A 52 -0.72 -7.09 15.09
C LYS A 52 -1.47 -8.44 15.13
N ILE A 53 -1.76 -9.03 13.96
CA ILE A 53 -2.36 -10.36 13.87
C ILE A 53 -1.39 -11.42 14.38
N THR A 54 -0.14 -11.34 13.93
CA THR A 54 0.90 -12.32 14.30
C THR A 54 1.36 -12.21 15.75
N THR A 55 1.22 -11.03 16.36
CA THR A 55 1.52 -10.82 17.79
C THR A 55 0.34 -11.15 18.70
N GLY A 56 -0.85 -11.43 18.15
CA GLY A 56 -2.08 -11.68 18.91
C GLY A 56 -2.70 -10.43 19.53
N GLU A 57 -2.26 -9.23 19.14
CA GLU A 57 -2.80 -7.95 19.63
C GLU A 57 -4.15 -7.61 19.01
N ARG A 58 -4.41 -8.09 17.78
CA ARG A 58 -5.68 -7.92 17.06
C ARG A 58 -6.04 -9.18 16.27
N SER A 59 -7.33 -9.41 16.07
CA SER A 59 -7.83 -10.46 15.18
C SER A 59 -7.64 -10.09 13.70
N LEU A 60 -7.80 -11.08 12.82
CA LEU A 60 -7.79 -10.86 11.38
C LEU A 60 -8.93 -9.92 10.95
N GLU A 61 -10.10 -10.08 11.55
CA GLU A 61 -11.30 -9.29 11.29
C GLU A 61 -11.10 -7.84 11.71
N GLU A 62 -10.53 -7.59 12.90
CA GLU A 62 -10.24 -6.24 13.38
C GLU A 62 -9.25 -5.48 12.49
N VAL A 63 -8.22 -6.18 12.00
CA VAL A 63 -7.26 -5.59 11.05
C VAL A 63 -7.87 -5.43 9.66
N GLY A 64 -8.75 -6.36 9.23
CA GLY A 64 -9.52 -6.23 7.99
C GLY A 64 -10.37 -4.96 8.00
N GLU A 65 -11.06 -4.69 9.10
CA GLU A 65 -11.84 -3.46 9.29
C GLU A 65 -10.94 -2.21 9.26
N GLU A 66 -9.78 -2.25 9.93
CA GLU A 66 -8.78 -1.16 9.90
C GLU A 66 -8.33 -0.84 8.45
N VAL A 67 -8.09 -1.87 7.63
CA VAL A 67 -7.74 -1.71 6.22
C VAL A 67 -8.90 -1.14 5.40
N PHE A 68 -10.11 -1.63 5.62
CA PHE A 68 -11.30 -1.17 4.91
C PHE A 68 -11.61 0.31 5.20
N GLU A 69 -11.58 0.69 6.47
CA GLU A 69 -11.75 2.08 6.90
C GLU A 69 -10.66 3.00 6.32
N MET A 70 -9.40 2.54 6.31
CA MET A 70 -8.33 3.29 5.64
C MET A 70 -8.60 3.47 4.15
N MET A 71 -9.06 2.42 3.46
CA MET A 71 -9.42 2.50 2.04
C MET A 71 -10.53 3.53 1.79
N LEU A 72 -11.56 3.58 2.63
CA LEU A 72 -12.64 4.57 2.51
C LEU A 72 -12.12 6.00 2.70
N ARG A 73 -11.27 6.23 3.70
CA ARG A 73 -10.69 7.57 3.93
C ARG A 73 -9.79 8.02 2.78
N VAL A 74 -8.97 7.12 2.25
CA VAL A 74 -8.11 7.42 1.08
C VAL A 74 -8.95 7.66 -0.17
N ALA A 75 -9.99 6.87 -0.42
CA ALA A 75 -10.94 7.12 -1.50
C ALA A 75 -11.67 8.47 -1.34
N SER A 76 -11.77 8.97 -0.10
CA SER A 76 -12.34 10.29 0.23
C SER A 76 -11.32 11.43 0.22
N GLY A 77 -10.06 11.17 -0.14
CA GLY A 77 -9.01 12.19 -0.29
C GLY A 77 -7.96 12.23 0.83
N GLU A 78 -7.97 11.30 1.78
CA GLU A 78 -6.83 11.14 2.70
C GLU A 78 -5.57 10.73 1.92
N VAL A 79 -4.46 11.42 2.17
CA VAL A 79 -3.18 11.19 1.51
C VAL A 79 -2.47 10.00 2.16
N THR A 80 -2.01 9.03 1.38
CA THR A 80 -1.26 7.90 1.95
C THR A 80 0.15 8.31 2.37
N LYS A 81 0.77 7.56 3.27
CA LYS A 81 2.14 7.87 3.72
C LYS A 81 3.14 7.87 2.57
N GLY A 82 2.96 6.99 1.58
CA GLY A 82 3.77 6.97 0.35
C GLY A 82 3.68 8.28 -0.45
N GLU A 83 2.47 8.82 -0.58
CA GLU A 83 2.24 10.11 -1.24
C GLU A 83 2.84 11.27 -0.43
N ALA A 84 2.66 11.26 0.90
CA ALA A 84 3.18 12.30 1.79
C ALA A 84 4.71 12.44 1.71
N ILE A 85 5.44 11.32 1.61
CA ILE A 85 6.90 11.31 1.45
C ILE A 85 7.36 11.43 -0.02
N LYS A 86 6.43 11.62 -0.96
CA LYS A 86 6.68 11.72 -2.41
C LYS A 86 7.35 10.47 -3.01
N TYR A 87 7.12 9.31 -2.40
CA TYR A 87 7.51 8.02 -2.95
C TYR A 87 6.42 7.50 -3.90
N ASN A 88 6.27 8.17 -5.05
CA ASN A 88 5.19 7.90 -6.00
C ASN A 88 5.65 8.02 -7.46
N LYS A 89 6.95 7.89 -7.74
CA LYS A 89 7.49 8.19 -9.08
C LYS A 89 7.62 6.99 -10.01
N SER A 90 7.50 5.77 -9.47
CA SER A 90 7.74 4.55 -10.23
C SER A 90 6.50 4.13 -11.01
N MET A 91 6.66 3.95 -12.33
CA MET A 91 5.62 3.45 -13.22
C MET A 91 6.27 2.69 -14.37
N ASP A 92 5.90 1.43 -14.52
CA ASP A 92 6.42 0.54 -15.57
C ASP A 92 5.25 -0.02 -16.38
N PHE A 93 5.30 0.09 -17.71
CA PHE A 93 4.30 -0.51 -18.58
C PHE A 93 4.81 -1.84 -19.13
N TYR A 94 3.98 -2.87 -19.04
CA TYR A 94 4.28 -4.15 -19.68
C TYR A 94 4.02 -4.05 -21.18
N MET A 95 5.02 -4.34 -21.99
CA MET A 95 4.97 -4.27 -23.45
C MET A 95 5.23 -5.66 -24.03
N LEU A 96 4.41 -6.05 -25.01
CA LEU A 96 4.63 -7.24 -25.83
C LEU A 96 5.10 -6.81 -27.22
N GLY A 97 6.24 -7.30 -27.66
CA GLY A 97 6.81 -6.99 -28.98
C GLY A 97 8.30 -6.66 -28.93
N PRO A 98 8.95 -6.48 -30.09
CA PRO A 98 10.34 -6.09 -30.16
C PRO A 98 10.54 -4.69 -29.55
N VAL A 99 11.56 -4.57 -28.70
CA VAL A 99 12.09 -3.27 -28.27
C VAL A 99 13.12 -2.87 -29.33
N ILE A 100 12.75 -1.94 -30.21
CA ILE A 100 13.62 -1.38 -31.25
C ILE A 100 14.18 -0.02 -30.81
#